data_AF-A0A2W4VSQ8-F1
#
_entry.id   AF-A0A2W4VSQ8-F1
#
_cell.length_a   1.000
_cell.length_b   1.000
_cell.length_c   1.000
_cell.angle_alpha   90.00
_cell.angle_beta   90.00
_cell.angle_gamma   90.00
#
_symmetry.space_group_name_H-M   'P 1'
#
loop_
_entity.id
_entity.type
_entity.pdbx_description
1 polymer ?
#
loop_
_entity_poly.entity_id
_entity_poly.type
_entity_poly.pdbx_seq_one_letter_code
_entity_poly.pdbx_strand_id
1 'polypeptide(L)'
;MAATPAIATNLNISTTKQQIETLPFRIVQNISNTSFETELLKLTNQERRKAGLAPLRLSSQLSRAAQLHSTDMANNNYFSHTGRNGSSMADRTKATGYKYSFLGENLAAGRSTPEGTIRQWMNSAGHRANILNNKFTEIGFGYTYTPNSPYRHYWVQVFGTPMR
;
A
#
# COMPACT_ATOMS: atom_id res chain seq x y z
N MET A 1 -32.76 6.19 15.89
CA MET A 1 -32.45 7.28 14.94
C MET A 1 -31.13 7.91 15.36
N ALA A 2 -30.09 7.74 14.55
CA ALA A 2 -28.95 8.66 14.43
C ALA A 2 -28.12 8.15 13.25
N ALA A 3 -28.30 8.77 12.08
CA ALA A 3 -27.52 8.46 10.89
C ALA A 3 -26.06 8.89 11.13
N THR A 4 -25.13 7.95 11.05
CA THR A 4 -23.70 8.26 10.89
C THR A 4 -23.52 9.04 9.58
N PRO A 5 -22.92 10.24 9.58
CA PRO A 5 -22.65 10.93 8.34
C PRO A 5 -21.49 10.20 7.64
N ALA A 6 -21.79 9.68 6.45
CA ALA A 6 -20.78 9.26 5.50
C ALA A 6 -19.98 10.49 5.09
N ILE A 7 -18.71 10.57 5.51
CA ILE A 7 -17.78 11.57 4.99
C ILE A 7 -17.42 11.12 3.57
N ALA A 8 -18.14 11.67 2.59
CA ALA A 8 -17.78 11.55 1.19
C ALA A 8 -16.41 12.23 0.98
N THR A 9 -15.38 11.43 0.74
CA THR A 9 -14.03 11.90 0.46
C THR A 9 -13.93 12.39 -0.99
N ASN A 10 -14.34 13.64 -1.22
CA ASN A 10 -13.91 14.41 -2.38
C ASN A 10 -12.84 15.41 -1.92
N LEU A 11 -11.61 14.93 -1.69
CA LEU A 11 -10.48 15.80 -1.41
C LEU A 11 -9.78 16.16 -2.73
N ASN A 12 -10.08 17.37 -3.22
CA ASN A 12 -9.29 18.03 -4.25
C ASN A 12 -7.89 18.32 -3.69
N ILE A 13 -6.87 17.69 -4.28
CA ILE A 13 -5.47 17.76 -3.85
C ILE A 13 -4.87 19.09 -4.31
N SER A 14 -5.15 20.17 -3.57
CA SER A 14 -4.48 21.49 -3.68
C SER A 14 -4.51 22.24 -2.34
N THR A 15 -4.33 21.52 -1.22
CA THR A 15 -4.36 22.12 0.12
C THR A 15 -2.97 22.61 0.53
N THR A 16 -2.85 23.84 1.03
CA THR A 16 -1.56 24.46 1.40
C THR A 16 -1.00 23.92 2.73
N LYS A 17 0.32 24.06 2.94
CA LYS A 17 1.03 23.55 4.13
C LYS A 17 0.41 23.99 5.46
N GLN A 18 -0.03 25.25 5.55
CA GLN A 18 -0.71 25.83 6.74
C GLN A 18 -2.07 25.18 7.05
N GLN A 19 -2.75 24.66 6.03
CA GLN A 19 -4.09 24.09 6.17
C GLN A 19 -4.04 22.58 6.48
N ILE A 20 -2.88 21.93 6.33
CA ILE A 20 -2.65 20.52 6.73
C ILE A 20 -2.39 20.41 8.24
N GLU A 21 -1.75 21.41 8.85
CA GLU A 21 -1.36 21.40 10.27
C GLU A 21 -2.53 21.45 11.26
N THR A 22 -3.71 21.92 10.84
CA THR A 22 -4.91 22.01 11.68
C THR A 22 -5.89 20.85 11.50
N LEU A 23 -5.61 19.91 10.58
CA LEU A 23 -6.48 18.78 10.31
C LEU A 23 -6.32 17.67 11.37
N PRO A 24 -7.38 16.91 11.65
CA PRO A 24 -7.26 15.75 12.52
C PRO A 24 -6.23 14.77 11.94
N PHE A 25 -5.44 14.15 12.81
CA PHE A 25 -4.33 13.26 12.44
C PHE A 25 -4.71 12.19 11.39
N ARG A 26 -5.94 11.67 11.44
CA ARG A 26 -6.45 10.70 10.46
C ARG A 26 -6.50 11.25 9.04
N ILE A 27 -6.86 12.52 8.87
CA ILE A 27 -6.90 13.17 7.55
C ILE A 27 -5.48 13.40 7.04
N VAL A 28 -4.57 13.88 7.90
CA VAL A 28 -3.15 14.08 7.54
C VAL A 28 -2.48 12.77 7.14
N GLN A 29 -2.75 11.67 7.87
CA GLN A 29 -2.29 10.34 7.50
C GLN A 29 -2.83 9.91 6.14
N ASN A 30 -4.13 10.06 5.88
CA ASN A 30 -4.71 9.67 4.59
C ASN A 30 -4.11 10.47 3.42
N ILE A 31 -3.91 11.79 3.58
CA ILE A 31 -3.26 12.63 2.55
C ILE A 31 -1.82 12.16 2.30
N SER A 32 -1.07 11.88 3.36
CA SER A 32 0.31 11.36 3.28
C SER A 32 0.36 9.98 2.64
N ASN A 33 -0.64 9.13 2.90
CA ASN A 33 -0.73 7.81 2.27
C ASN A 33 -0.94 7.97 0.77
N THR A 34 -1.90 8.78 0.32
CA THR A 34 -2.15 9.02 -1.12
C THR A 34 -0.91 9.57 -1.84
N SER A 35 -0.17 10.49 -1.21
CA SER A 35 1.08 11.00 -1.80
C SER A 35 2.15 9.90 -1.88
N PHE A 36 2.29 9.08 -0.84
CA PHE A 36 3.21 7.94 -0.85
C PHE A 36 2.81 6.86 -1.85
N GLU A 37 1.52 6.54 -2.04
CA GLU A 37 1.09 5.59 -3.08
C GLU A 37 1.49 6.08 -4.47
N THR A 38 1.34 7.37 -4.73
CA THR A 38 1.71 8.00 -6.01
C THR A 38 3.22 7.93 -6.25
N GLU A 39 4.02 8.27 -5.23
CA GLU A 39 5.48 8.19 -5.28
C GLU A 39 5.96 6.73 -5.46
N LEU A 40 5.39 5.80 -4.70
CA LEU A 40 5.70 4.37 -4.77
C LEU A 40 5.36 3.78 -6.14
N LEU A 41 4.22 4.15 -6.74
CA LEU A 41 3.85 3.72 -8.09
C LEU A 41 4.86 4.23 -9.11
N LYS A 42 5.21 5.51 -9.04
CA LYS A 42 6.20 6.14 -9.92
C LYS A 42 7.53 5.41 -9.83
N LEU A 43 8.07 5.22 -8.62
CA LEU A 43 9.36 4.55 -8.39
C LEU A 43 9.33 3.07 -8.82
N THR A 44 8.25 2.34 -8.50
CA THR A 44 8.06 0.95 -8.95
C THR A 44 8.09 0.86 -10.49
N ASN A 45 7.37 1.76 -11.16
CA ASN A 45 7.33 1.79 -12.62
C ASN A 45 8.64 2.29 -13.25
N GLN A 46 9.46 3.06 -12.53
CA GLN A 46 10.83 3.37 -12.97
C GLN A 46 11.69 2.10 -12.97
N GLU A 47 11.63 1.27 -11.93
CA GLU A 47 12.37 0.00 -11.90
C GLU A 47 11.90 -0.98 -12.98
N ARG A 48 10.59 -1.06 -13.20
CA ARG A 48 10.02 -1.88 -14.29
C ARG A 48 10.46 -1.39 -15.66
N ARG A 49 10.48 -0.07 -15.90
CA ARG A 49 10.96 0.50 -17.17
C ARG A 49 12.43 0.20 -17.43
N LYS A 50 13.29 0.24 -16.40
CA LYS A 50 14.70 -0.15 -16.52
C LYS A 50 14.86 -1.62 -16.96
N ALA A 51 13.89 -2.47 -16.61
CA ALA A 51 13.84 -3.87 -17.02
C ALA A 51 13.04 -4.12 -18.33
N GLY A 52 12.62 -3.08 -19.04
CA GLY A 52 11.83 -3.22 -20.28
C GLY A 52 10.39 -3.70 -20.08
N LEU A 53 9.85 -3.58 -18.87
CA LEU A 53 8.50 -4.04 -18.53
C LEU A 53 7.47 -2.91 -18.61
N ALA A 54 6.23 -3.29 -18.96
CA ALA A 54 5.10 -2.37 -18.93
C ALA A 54 4.82 -1.85 -17.50
N PRO A 55 4.37 -0.58 -17.37
CA PRO A 55 4.02 -0.01 -16.08
C PRO A 55 2.80 -0.72 -15.48
N LEU A 56 2.78 -0.87 -14.16
CA LEU A 56 1.61 -1.30 -13.40
C LEU A 56 0.65 -0.12 -13.22
N ARG A 57 -0.64 -0.44 -13.15
CA ARG A 57 -1.72 0.52 -12.84
C ARG A 57 -2.14 0.39 -11.37
N LEU A 58 -2.41 1.52 -10.72
CA LEU A 58 -2.92 1.50 -9.35
C LEU A 58 -4.35 0.92 -9.31
N SER A 59 -4.61 0.03 -8.38
CA SER A 59 -5.93 -0.55 -8.10
C SER A 59 -6.35 -0.20 -6.68
N SER A 60 -7.47 0.52 -6.55
CA SER A 60 -8.02 0.91 -5.24
C SER A 60 -8.41 -0.29 -4.38
N GLN A 61 -8.81 -1.40 -5.00
CA GLN A 61 -9.14 -2.65 -4.29
C GLN A 61 -7.87 -3.30 -3.72
N LEU A 62 -6.78 -3.35 -4.50
CA LEU A 62 -5.49 -3.84 -4.00
C LEU A 62 -4.91 -2.93 -2.92
N SER A 63 -5.02 -1.60 -3.08
CA SER A 63 -4.59 -0.63 -2.05
C SER A 63 -5.39 -0.79 -0.76
N ARG A 64 -6.70 -1.04 -0.86
CA ARG A 64 -7.54 -1.36 0.30
C ARG A 64 -7.02 -2.60 1.03
N ALA A 65 -6.68 -3.67 0.32
CA ALA A 65 -6.15 -4.90 0.92
C ALA A 65 -4.79 -4.66 1.59
N ALA A 66 -3.90 -3.93 0.90
CA ALA A 66 -2.58 -3.58 1.40
C ALA A 66 -2.65 -2.70 2.66
N GLN A 67 -3.51 -1.68 2.66
CA GLN A 67 -3.69 -0.75 3.78
C GLN A 67 -4.28 -1.43 5.01
N LEU A 68 -5.22 -2.36 4.83
CA LEU A 68 -5.75 -3.15 5.95
C LEU A 68 -4.65 -3.98 6.59
N HIS A 69 -3.77 -4.58 5.79
CA HIS A 69 -2.68 -5.39 6.31
C HIS A 69 -1.57 -4.56 6.99
N SER A 70 -1.18 -3.43 6.41
CA SER A 70 -0.23 -2.50 7.05
C SER A 70 -0.75 -2.02 8.41
N THR A 71 -2.05 -1.77 8.49
CA THR A 71 -2.73 -1.33 9.72
C THR A 71 -2.80 -2.45 10.75
N ASP A 72 -3.10 -3.68 10.33
CA ASP A 72 -3.11 -4.85 11.21
C ASP A 72 -1.73 -5.08 11.83
N MET A 73 -0.68 -5.13 11.00
CA MET A 73 0.71 -5.28 11.46
C MET A 73 1.12 -4.18 12.44
N ALA A 74 0.83 -2.92 12.10
CA ALA A 74 1.25 -1.77 12.90
C ALA A 74 0.50 -1.66 14.24
N ASN A 75 -0.79 -1.99 14.28
CA ASN A 75 -1.59 -1.93 15.51
C ASN A 75 -1.31 -3.11 16.44
N ASN A 76 -0.83 -4.22 15.89
CA ASN A 76 -0.64 -5.46 16.63
C ASN A 76 0.83 -5.86 16.79
N ASN A 77 1.77 -4.97 16.47
CA ASN A 77 3.20 -5.11 16.69
C ASN A 77 3.82 -6.40 16.12
N TYR A 78 3.41 -6.78 14.91
CA TYR A 78 3.97 -7.96 14.22
C TYR A 78 4.34 -7.64 12.77
N PHE A 79 5.13 -8.52 12.14
CA PHE A 79 5.52 -8.40 10.74
C PHE A 79 5.47 -9.77 10.06
N SER A 80 4.44 -10.01 9.26
CA SER A 80 4.19 -11.30 8.59
C SER A 80 3.28 -11.12 7.37
N HIS A 81 3.37 -12.04 6.40
CA HIS A 81 2.41 -12.14 5.30
C HIS A 81 1.02 -12.62 5.76
N THR A 82 0.97 -13.34 6.88
CA THR A 82 -0.28 -13.82 7.49
C THR A 82 -0.83 -12.77 8.43
N GLY A 83 -2.09 -12.40 8.24
CA GLY A 83 -2.82 -11.48 9.13
C GLY A 83 -2.97 -12.07 10.53
N ARG A 84 -3.21 -11.21 11.54
CA ARG A 84 -3.37 -11.67 12.94
C ARG A 84 -4.54 -12.65 13.11
N ASN A 85 -5.56 -12.53 12.26
CA ASN A 85 -6.70 -13.42 12.19
C ASN A 85 -6.46 -14.69 11.34
N GLY A 86 -5.23 -14.96 10.91
CA GLY A 86 -4.87 -16.09 10.04
C GLY A 86 -5.09 -15.84 8.54
N SER A 87 -5.59 -14.66 8.14
CA SER A 87 -5.85 -14.37 6.72
C SER A 87 -4.57 -14.34 5.87
N SER A 88 -4.64 -14.92 4.68
CA SER A 88 -3.62 -14.76 3.65
C SER A 88 -3.83 -13.47 2.84
N MET A 89 -2.84 -13.07 2.04
CA MET A 89 -3.00 -12.00 1.05
C MET A 89 -4.21 -12.25 0.13
N ALA A 90 -4.41 -13.51 -0.28
CA ALA A 90 -5.53 -13.89 -1.14
C ALA A 90 -6.88 -13.60 -0.46
N ASP A 91 -7.02 -13.95 0.82
CA ASP A 91 -8.24 -13.71 1.58
C ASP A 91 -8.52 -12.21 1.73
N ARG A 92 -7.47 -11.44 2.09
CA ARG A 92 -7.56 -9.98 2.21
C ARG A 92 -7.94 -9.32 0.88
N THR A 93 -7.39 -9.80 -0.23
CA THR A 93 -7.67 -9.29 -1.58
C THR A 93 -9.08 -9.64 -2.06
N LYS A 94 -9.55 -10.87 -1.78
CA LYS A 94 -10.94 -11.26 -2.09
C LYS A 94 -11.95 -10.44 -1.30
N ALA A 95 -11.65 -10.12 -0.04
CA ALA A 95 -12.52 -9.33 0.82
C ALA A 95 -12.75 -7.90 0.30
N THR A 96 -11.88 -7.37 -0.58
CA THR A 96 -12.09 -6.07 -1.24
C THR A 96 -12.89 -6.18 -2.54
N GLY A 97 -13.32 -7.38 -2.91
CA GLY A 97 -14.00 -7.68 -4.17
C GLY A 97 -13.08 -7.76 -5.39
N TYR A 98 -11.75 -7.82 -5.21
CA TYR A 98 -10.83 -7.94 -6.33
C TYR A 98 -10.80 -9.38 -6.84
N LYS A 99 -11.21 -9.59 -8.09
CA LYS A 99 -11.15 -10.89 -8.76
C LYS A 99 -9.81 -11.00 -9.49
N TYR A 100 -9.02 -12.03 -9.20
CA TYR A 100 -7.65 -12.14 -9.69
C TYR A 100 -7.36 -13.51 -10.30
N SER A 101 -6.49 -13.53 -11.30
CA SER A 101 -5.87 -14.75 -11.83
C SER A 101 -4.46 -14.98 -11.29
N PHE A 102 -3.80 -13.93 -10.81
CA PHE A 102 -2.48 -13.98 -10.22
C PHE A 102 -2.32 -12.88 -9.17
N LEU A 103 -1.60 -13.16 -8.07
CA LEU A 103 -1.31 -12.20 -7.00
C LEU A 103 0.12 -12.35 -6.49
N GLY A 104 0.65 -11.29 -5.89
CA GLY A 104 1.90 -11.29 -5.15
C GLY A 104 1.91 -10.20 -4.07
N GLU A 105 2.73 -10.37 -3.04
CA GLU A 105 2.86 -9.39 -1.95
C GLU A 105 4.33 -9.14 -1.62
N ASN A 106 4.66 -7.88 -1.37
CA ASN A 106 5.90 -7.50 -0.70
C ASN A 106 5.57 -6.73 0.58
N LEU A 107 6.34 -6.99 1.63
CA LEU A 107 6.27 -6.26 2.89
C LEU A 107 7.59 -5.52 3.14
N ALA A 108 7.52 -4.37 3.77
CA ALA A 108 8.70 -3.67 4.29
C ALA A 108 8.35 -2.92 5.57
N ALA A 109 9.35 -2.71 6.42
CA ALA A 109 9.18 -1.95 7.64
C ALA A 109 10.46 -1.17 7.99
N GLY A 110 10.32 -0.13 8.82
CA GLY A 110 11.43 0.66 9.37
C GLY A 110 11.93 1.82 8.51
N ARG A 111 11.65 1.84 7.20
CA ARG A 111 11.94 3.01 6.33
C ARG A 111 10.80 4.01 6.39
N SER A 112 11.11 5.30 6.48
CA SER A 112 10.09 6.37 6.58
C SER A 112 9.66 6.95 5.24
N THR A 113 10.32 6.61 4.14
CA THR A 113 10.07 7.21 2.81
C THR A 113 9.86 6.17 1.72
N PRO A 114 9.07 6.48 0.68
CA PRO A 114 8.91 5.63 -0.51
C PRO A 114 10.22 5.19 -1.16
N GLU A 115 11.19 6.09 -1.32
CA GLU A 115 12.48 5.78 -1.96
C GLU A 115 13.29 4.79 -1.12
N GLY A 116 13.29 4.97 0.20
CA GLY A 116 13.93 4.03 1.11
C GLY A 116 13.32 2.63 1.02
N THR A 117 11.99 2.57 0.94
CA THR A 117 11.22 1.32 0.86
C THR A 117 11.42 0.61 -0.48
N ILE A 118 11.40 1.34 -1.60
CA ILE A 118 11.67 0.77 -2.93
C ILE A 118 13.08 0.20 -3.01
N ARG A 119 14.10 0.91 -2.48
CA ARG A 119 15.47 0.38 -2.39
C ARG A 119 15.52 -0.91 -1.56
N GLN A 120 14.79 -0.96 -0.45
CA GLN A 120 14.72 -2.16 0.40
C GLN A 120 14.12 -3.36 -0.35
N TRP A 121 13.05 -3.17 -1.12
CA TRP A 121 12.48 -4.24 -1.93
C TRP A 121 13.40 -4.65 -3.09
N MET A 122 14.00 -3.70 -3.81
CA MET A 122 14.87 -4.02 -4.95
C MET A 122 16.18 -4.70 -4.57
N ASN A 123 16.62 -4.56 -3.32
CA ASN A 123 17.79 -5.24 -2.76
C ASN A 123 17.47 -6.64 -2.19
N SER A 124 16.21 -7.06 -2.18
CA SER A 124 15.79 -8.42 -1.80
C SER A 124 15.38 -9.20 -3.04
N ALA A 125 16.00 -10.35 -3.29
CA ALA A 125 15.74 -11.15 -4.49
C ALA A 125 14.26 -11.52 -4.64
N GLY A 126 13.60 -11.95 -3.56
CA GLY A 126 12.18 -12.31 -3.58
C GLY A 126 11.27 -11.12 -3.85
N HIS A 127 11.51 -9.98 -3.19
CA HIS A 127 10.70 -8.78 -3.39
C HIS A 127 10.89 -8.17 -4.78
N ARG A 128 12.14 -8.14 -5.26
CA ARG A 128 12.50 -7.71 -6.62
C ARG A 128 11.83 -8.59 -7.68
N ALA A 129 11.79 -9.90 -7.47
CA ALA A 129 11.15 -10.83 -8.39
C ALA A 129 9.66 -10.49 -8.57
N ASN A 130 8.95 -10.08 -7.50
CA ASN A 130 7.57 -9.60 -7.61
C ASN A 130 7.47 -8.29 -8.41
N ILE A 131 8.30 -7.28 -8.10
CA ILE A 131 8.28 -5.98 -8.79
C ILE A 131 8.51 -6.13 -10.30
N LEU A 132 9.40 -7.06 -10.69
CA LEU A 132 9.79 -7.30 -12.08
C LEU A 132 9.03 -8.47 -12.73
N ASN A 133 7.97 -8.98 -12.10
CA ASN A 133 7.16 -10.02 -12.71
C ASN A 133 6.26 -9.43 -13.80
N ASN A 134 6.37 -9.96 -15.02
CA ASN A 134 5.59 -9.50 -16.17
C ASN A 134 4.13 -9.96 -16.15
N LYS A 135 3.76 -10.90 -15.27
CA LYS A 135 2.38 -11.36 -15.12
C LYS A 135 1.48 -10.29 -14.52
N PHE A 136 2.03 -9.45 -13.64
CA PHE A 136 1.27 -8.40 -12.98
C PHE A 136 0.99 -7.22 -13.90
N THR A 137 -0.23 -6.72 -13.81
CA THR A 137 -0.71 -5.54 -14.54
C THR A 137 -1.18 -4.42 -13.60
N GLU A 138 -1.52 -4.78 -12.36
CA GLU A 138 -2.03 -3.87 -11.35
C GLU A 138 -1.28 -4.01 -10.03
N ILE A 139 -1.32 -2.94 -9.24
CA ILE A 139 -0.68 -2.86 -7.93
C ILE A 139 -1.52 -2.00 -6.99
N GLY A 140 -1.45 -2.29 -5.69
CA GLY A 140 -1.93 -1.43 -4.63
C GLY A 140 -0.90 -1.32 -3.51
N PHE A 141 -0.99 -0.24 -2.75
CA PHE A 141 -0.05 0.07 -1.67
C PHE A 141 -0.79 0.30 -0.36
N GLY A 142 -0.12 0.00 0.75
CA GLY A 142 -0.59 0.29 2.09
C GLY A 142 0.54 0.85 2.93
N TYR A 143 0.25 1.89 3.71
CA TYR A 143 1.20 2.47 4.65
C TYR A 143 0.55 2.78 5.98
N THR A 144 1.20 2.38 7.07
CA THR A 144 0.77 2.75 8.43
C THR A 144 1.97 3.16 9.26
N TYR A 145 1.84 4.32 9.92
CA TYR A 145 2.77 4.80 10.94
C TYR A 145 2.16 4.67 12.34
N THR A 146 2.87 3.97 13.22
CA THR A 146 2.51 3.81 14.64
C THR A 146 3.74 4.08 15.51
N PRO A 147 3.82 5.24 16.21
CA PRO A 147 5.01 5.66 16.95
C PRO A 147 5.56 4.64 17.96
N ASN A 148 4.65 3.91 18.62
CA ASN A 148 4.99 2.98 19.71
C ASN A 148 5.16 1.52 19.24
N SER A 149 5.13 1.28 17.92
CA SER A 149 5.35 -0.05 17.36
C SER A 149 6.83 -0.31 17.12
N PRO A 150 7.30 -1.57 17.16
CA PRO A 150 8.72 -1.91 16.99
C PRO A 150 9.35 -1.36 15.71
N TYR A 151 8.59 -1.31 14.61
CA TYR A 151 9.11 -0.87 13.32
C TYR A 151 8.72 0.55 12.92
N ARG A 152 7.73 1.15 13.62
CA ARG A 152 7.14 2.48 13.37
C ARG A 152 6.46 2.66 12.02
N HIS A 153 7.09 2.25 10.93
CA HIS A 153 6.64 2.38 9.55
C HIS A 153 6.42 0.99 8.96
N TYR A 154 5.22 0.75 8.41
CA TYR A 154 4.84 -0.51 7.78
C TYR A 154 4.33 -0.25 6.37
N TRP A 155 4.89 -0.98 5.40
CA TRP A 155 4.60 -0.83 3.99
C TRP A 155 4.18 -2.17 3.41
N VAL A 156 3.16 -2.15 2.56
CA VAL A 156 2.68 -3.33 1.83
C VAL A 156 2.52 -2.97 0.36
N GLN A 157 3.02 -3.84 -0.53
CA GLN A 157 2.64 -3.87 -1.94
C GLN A 157 1.81 -5.12 -2.18
N VAL A 158 0.65 -4.98 -2.81
CA VAL A 158 -0.11 -6.10 -3.35
C VAL A 158 -0.19 -5.96 -4.86
N PHE A 159 0.30 -6.95 -5.59
CA PHE A 159 0.29 -7.02 -7.04
C PHE A 159 -0.87 -7.90 -7.50
N GLY A 160 -1.44 -7.59 -8.66
CA GLY A 160 -2.54 -8.35 -9.23
C GLY A 160 -2.58 -8.40 -10.74
N THR A 161 -3.17 -9.48 -11.22
CA THR A 161 -3.68 -9.62 -12.59
C THR A 161 -5.18 -9.89 -12.47
N PRO A 162 -6.04 -9.00 -12.98
CA PRO A 162 -7.48 -9.16 -12.82
C PRO A 162 -7.98 -10.37 -13.61
N MET A 163 -8.94 -11.11 -13.05
CA MET A 163 -9.76 -12.04 -13.83
C MET A 163 -10.72 -11.21 -14.68
N ARG A 164 -10.67 -11.42 -16.00
CA ARG A 164 -11.66 -10.86 -16.93
C ARG A 164 -12.93 -11.69 -16.91
#